data_AF-A0A7T8KJ68-F1
#
_entry.id   AF-A0A7T8KJ68-F1
#
_cell.length_a   1.000
_cell.length_b   1.000
_cell.length_c   1.000
_cell.angle_alpha   90.00
_cell.angle_beta   90.00
_cell.angle_gamma   90.00
#
_symmetry.space_group_name_H-M   'P 1'
#
loop_
_entity.id
_entity.type
_entity.pdbx_description
1 polymer ?
#
loop_
_entity_poly.entity_id
_entity_poly.type
_entity_poly.pdbx_seq_one_letter_code
_entity_poly.pdbx_strand_id
1 'polypeptide(L)'
;RPRVLSPVDESFTIKQLSHINMIVANCSTPGNYFHILRRQIALPFRKPLIVMTPKSLLRHPECKSSFDEMTLGTEFKRMLVESGPASQNPEG
;
A
#
# COMPACT_ATOMS: atom_id res chain seq x y z
N ARG A 1 -15.50 -6.01 -19.46
CA ARG A 1 -14.81 -4.69 -19.42
C ARG A 1 -13.81 -4.73 -18.27
N PRO A 2 -12.49 -4.71 -18.54
CA PRO A 2 -11.53 -4.50 -17.46
C PRO A 2 -11.81 -3.12 -16.87
N ARG A 3 -11.96 -3.06 -15.56
CA ARG A 3 -12.31 -1.84 -14.83
C ARG A 3 -11.07 -0.95 -14.83
N VAL A 4 -10.94 -0.10 -15.84
CA VAL A 4 -9.90 0.95 -15.90
C VAL A 4 -10.01 1.74 -14.61
N LEU A 5 -8.94 1.74 -13.81
CA LEU A 5 -8.84 2.56 -12.62
C LEU A 5 -8.81 4.02 -13.11
N SER A 6 -9.97 4.69 -13.04
CA SER A 6 -10.09 6.13 -13.25
C SER A 6 -9.26 6.87 -12.18
N PRO A 7 -8.99 8.19 -12.34
CA PRO A 7 -8.26 8.96 -11.34
C PRO A 7 -8.86 8.73 -9.96
N VAL A 8 -8.00 8.39 -9.00
CA VAL A 8 -8.40 7.91 -7.67
C VAL A 8 -8.85 9.10 -6.84
N ASP A 9 -10.10 9.53 -7.01
CA ASP A 9 -10.71 10.45 -6.05
C ASP A 9 -10.80 9.76 -4.68
N GLU A 10 -10.53 10.49 -3.60
CA GLU A 10 -10.61 9.97 -2.23
C GLU A 10 -11.98 9.33 -1.95
N SER A 11 -13.04 9.91 -2.53
CA SER A 11 -14.42 9.42 -2.48
C SER A 11 -14.57 8.01 -3.05
N PHE A 12 -13.87 7.71 -4.16
CA PHE A 12 -13.88 6.38 -4.78
C PHE A 12 -13.21 5.36 -3.86
N THR A 13 -12.10 5.73 -3.23
CA THR A 13 -11.39 4.84 -2.29
C THR A 13 -12.27 4.45 -1.11
N ILE A 14 -12.93 5.42 -0.48
CA ILE A 14 -13.81 5.17 0.67
C ILE A 14 -15.00 4.31 0.25
N LYS A 15 -15.61 4.60 -0.90
CA LYS A 15 -16.73 3.82 -1.45
C LYS A 15 -16.31 2.38 -1.77
N GLN A 16 -15.16 2.18 -2.41
CA GLN A 16 -14.67 0.83 -2.70
C GLN A 16 -14.47 0.03 -1.41
N LEU A 17 -13.81 0.64 -0.42
CA LEU A 17 -13.59 0.02 0.88
C LEU A 17 -14.90 -0.24 1.63
N SER A 18 -15.93 0.60 1.47
CA SER A 18 -17.24 0.41 2.11
C SER A 18 -18.06 -0.72 1.50
N HIS A 19 -17.79 -1.14 0.26
CA HIS A 19 -18.50 -2.25 -0.39
C HIS A 19 -17.84 -3.63 -0.23
N ILE A 20 -16.53 -3.72 0.02
CA ILE A 20 -15.82 -5.00 0.18
C ILE A 20 -15.97 -5.59 1.59
N ASN A 21 -15.85 -6.91 1.77
CA ASN A 21 -15.99 -7.51 3.10
C ASN A 21 -14.72 -7.36 3.96
N MET A 22 -13.55 -7.54 3.35
CA MET A 22 -12.25 -7.54 4.03
C MET A 22 -11.22 -6.81 3.19
N ILE A 23 -10.22 -6.23 3.86
CA ILE A 23 -9.05 -5.62 3.24
C ILE A 23 -7.92 -6.64 3.33
N VAL A 24 -7.38 -7.06 2.18
CA VAL A 24 -6.24 -7.99 2.11
C VAL A 24 -5.06 -7.26 1.51
N ALA A 25 -3.89 -7.31 2.17
CA ALA A 25 -2.70 -6.62 1.70
C ALA A 25 -1.42 -7.42 1.96
N ASN A 26 -0.47 -7.28 1.04
CA ASN A 26 0.91 -7.74 1.20
C ASN A 26 1.83 -6.52 1.02
N CYS A 27 2.49 -6.10 2.09
CA CYS A 27 3.34 -4.91 2.09
C CYS A 27 4.81 -5.35 2.02
N SER A 28 5.54 -4.87 1.01
CA SER A 28 6.97 -5.14 0.84
C SER A 28 7.88 -4.08 1.48
N THR A 29 7.37 -2.86 1.70
CA THR A 29 8.13 -1.76 2.33
C THR A 29 7.60 -1.42 3.72
N PRO A 30 8.49 -1.11 4.69
CA PRO A 30 8.08 -0.71 6.04
C PRO A 30 7.17 0.53 6.07
N GLY A 31 7.46 1.54 5.23
CA GLY A 31 6.64 2.76 5.15
C GLY A 31 5.19 2.47 4.74
N ASN A 32 4.98 1.56 3.78
CA ASN A 32 3.62 1.20 3.36
C ASN A 32 2.90 0.36 4.43
N TYR A 33 3.64 -0.47 5.17
CA TYR A 33 3.12 -1.21 6.32
C TYR A 33 2.70 -0.27 7.48
N PHE A 34 3.45 0.80 7.74
CA PHE A 34 3.04 1.85 8.68
C PHE A 34 1.72 2.52 8.26
N HIS A 35 1.61 2.88 6.98
CA HIS A 35 0.43 3.58 6.46
C HIS A 35 -0.83 2.72 6.47
N ILE A 36 -0.75 1.43 6.15
CA ILE A 36 -1.94 0.57 6.17
C ILE A 36 -2.49 0.38 7.59
N LEU A 37 -1.61 0.27 8.59
CA LEU A 37 -2.01 0.16 9.98
C LEU A 37 -2.68 1.45 10.49
N ARG A 38 -2.14 2.62 10.14
CA ARG A 38 -2.77 3.91 10.47
C ARG A 38 -4.12 4.08 9.77
N ARG A 39 -4.17 3.72 8.49
CA ARG A 39 -5.39 3.77 7.69
C ARG A 39 -6.49 2.93 8.31
N GLN A 40 -6.19 1.74 8.83
CA GLN A 40 -7.18 0.89 9.51
C GLN A 40 -7.91 1.61 10.65
N ILE A 41 -7.20 2.46 11.40
CA ILE A 41 -7.76 3.24 12.52
C ILE A 41 -8.48 4.50 11.99
N ALA A 42 -7.91 5.16 10.98
CA ALA A 42 -8.44 6.40 10.41
C ALA A 42 -9.68 6.22 9.52
N LEU A 43 -9.98 4.99 9.07
CA LEU A 43 -11.19 4.73 8.27
C LEU A 43 -12.47 5.06 9.06
N PRO A 44 -13.50 5.61 8.41
CA PRO A 44 -14.78 5.97 9.05
C PRO A 44 -15.64 4.75 9.42
N PHE A 45 -15.20 3.55 9.07
CA PHE A 45 -15.85 2.27 9.38
C PHE A 45 -14.80 1.21 9.72
N ARG A 46 -15.25 0.10 10.30
CA ARG A 46 -14.38 -1.01 10.71
C ARG A 46 -14.63 -2.23 9.83
N LYS A 47 -13.57 -2.72 9.20
CA LYS A 47 -13.55 -3.98 8.42
C LYS A 47 -12.30 -4.78 8.76
N PRO A 48 -12.31 -6.11 8.66
CA PRO A 48 -11.13 -6.91 8.89
C PRO A 48 -10.01 -6.53 7.93
N LEU A 49 -8.81 -6.35 8.47
CA LEU A 49 -7.58 -6.14 7.73
C LEU A 49 -6.70 -7.39 7.88
N ILE A 50 -6.48 -8.09 6.76
CA ILE A 50 -5.61 -9.26 6.65
C ILE A 50 -4.31 -8.81 6.01
N VAL A 51 -3.22 -8.84 6.78
CA VAL A 51 -1.88 -8.48 6.29
C VAL A 51 -1.00 -9.70 6.31
N MET A 52 -0.40 -10.00 5.16
CA MET A 52 0.67 -10.99 5.06
C MET A 52 1.93 -10.41 5.68
N THR A 53 2.18 -10.73 6.95
CA THR A 53 3.32 -10.19 7.69
C THR A 53 4.61 -10.81 7.16
N PRO A 54 5.61 -9.99 6.75
CA PRO A 54 6.86 -10.54 6.27
C PRO A 54 7.64 -11.19 7.42
N LYS A 55 8.26 -12.34 7.15
CA LYS A 55 9.14 -13.04 8.11
C LYS A 55 10.61 -12.77 7.84
N SER A 56 11.07 -12.99 6.60
CA SER A 56 12.45 -12.77 6.19
C SER A 56 12.77 -11.28 6.00
N LEU A 57 11.83 -10.49 5.48
CA LEU A 57 12.08 -9.07 5.16
C LEU A 57 12.35 -8.21 6.41
N LEU A 58 12.01 -8.69 7.61
CA LEU A 58 12.28 -7.98 8.87
C LEU A 58 13.77 -7.67 9.10
N ARG A 59 14.67 -8.43 8.47
CA ARG A 59 16.12 -8.24 8.56
C ARG A 59 16.79 -7.99 7.22
N HIS A 60 16.01 -7.84 6.15
CA HIS A 60 16.59 -7.67 4.82
C HIS A 60 17.15 -6.24 4.68
N PRO A 61 18.42 -6.06 4.28
CA PRO A 61 19.08 -4.76 4.29
C PRO A 61 18.42 -3.74 3.34
N GLU A 62 17.80 -4.20 2.26
CA GLU A 62 17.09 -3.35 1.29
C GLU A 62 15.65 -3.05 1.71
N CYS A 63 15.09 -3.78 2.69
CA CYS A 63 13.73 -3.55 3.17
C CYS A 63 13.70 -2.49 4.26
N LYS A 64 14.18 -1.30 3.92
CA LYS A 64 14.20 -0.11 4.78
C LYS A 64 13.45 1.02 4.07
N SER A 65 12.69 1.79 4.84
CA SER A 65 12.04 3.02 4.38
C SER A 65 12.65 4.21 5.11
N SER A 66 12.79 5.35 4.44
CA SER A 66 13.17 6.60 5.13
C SER A 66 12.03 7.02 6.07
N PHE A 67 12.37 7.76 7.13
CA PHE A 67 11.36 8.38 7.97
C PHE A 67 10.51 9.40 7.22
N ASP A 68 11.07 10.03 6.19
CA ASP A 68 10.35 10.99 5.34
C ASP A 68 9.11 10.37 4.70
N GLU A 69 9.16 9.06 4.38
CA GLU A 69 8.03 8.30 3.82
C GLU A 69 6.88 8.10 4.82
N MET A 70 7.06 8.45 6.08
CA MET A 70 6.07 8.32 7.17
C MET A 70 5.64 9.68 7.74
N THR A 71 6.10 10.78 7.14
CA THR A 71 5.78 12.15 7.55
C THR A 71 4.44 12.64 6.98
N LEU A 72 4.05 13.87 7.32
CA LEU A 72 2.83 14.50 6.81
C LEU A 72 2.87 14.62 5.29
N GLY A 73 1.71 14.43 4.65
CA GLY A 73 1.60 14.44 3.19
C GLY A 73 1.96 13.10 2.51
N THR A 74 2.32 12.08 3.29
CA THR A 74 2.51 10.71 2.78
C THR A 74 1.29 9.84 3.06
N GLU A 75 1.06 8.83 2.21
CA GLU A 75 -0.10 7.96 2.29
C GLU A 75 0.21 6.52 1.89
N PHE A 76 -0.77 5.64 2.10
CA PHE A 76 -0.70 4.25 1.67
C PHE A 76 -0.70 4.12 0.15
N LYS A 77 0.32 3.48 -0.40
CA LYS A 77 0.45 3.20 -1.83
C LYS A 77 -0.11 1.82 -2.14
N ARG A 78 -1.20 1.77 -2.92
CA ARG A 78 -1.82 0.50 -3.38
C ARG A 78 -0.93 -0.28 -4.34
N MET A 79 -0.14 0.44 -5.13
CA MET A 79 0.81 -0.11 -6.10
C MET A 79 2.13 0.61 -5.89
N LEU A 80 3.20 -0.16 -5.69
CA LEU A 80 4.55 0.36 -5.69
C LEU A 80 5.07 0.25 -7.12
N VAL A 81 5.43 1.39 -7.71
CA VAL A 81 5.98 1.45 -9.06
C VAL A 81 7.48 1.26 -8.97
N GLU A 82 8.01 0.36 -9.78
CA GLU A 82 9.44 0.15 -9.89
C GLU A 82 10.10 1.38 -10.52
N SER A 83 11.23 1.82 -9.97
CA SER A 83 11.97 3.00 -10.48
C SER A 83 13.40 2.65 -10.88
N GLY A 84 13.82 1.40 -10.69
CA GLY A 84 15.12 0.90 -11.09
C GLY A 84 15.27 0.65 -12.59
N PRO A 85 16.47 0.18 -13.00
CA PRO A 85 16.81 -0.06 -14.41
C PRO A 85 15.88 -1.07 -15.10
N ALA A 86 15.34 -2.04 -14.35
CA ALA A 86 14.37 -3.01 -14.85
C ALA A 86 13.05 -2.37 -15.32
N SER A 87 12.71 -1.15 -14.85
CA SER A 87 11.56 -0.40 -15.37
C SER A 87 11.80 0.17 -16.77
N GLN A 88 13.06 0.36 -17.19
CA GLN A 88 13.39 0.96 -18.48
C GLN A 88 13.73 -0.09 -19.53
N ASN A 89 14.30 -1.23 -19.13
CA ASN A 89 14.58 -2.35 -20.02
C ASN A 89 14.12 -3.67 -19.38
N PRO A 90 12.94 -4.20 -19.76
CA PRO A 90 12.40 -5.44 -19.20
C PRO A 90 13.12 -6.71 -19.69
N GLU A 91 14.03 -6.61 -20.66
CA GLU A 91 14.77 -7.74 -21.26
C GLU A 91 16.20 -7.91 -20.69
N GLY A 92 16.58 -7.10 -19.70
CA GLY A 92 17.91 -7.14 -19.06
C GLY A 92 18.05 -8.17 -17.95
#